data_AF-A0A946WVQ5-F1
#
_entry.id   AF-A0A946WVQ5-F1
#
_cell.length_a   1.000
_cell.length_b   1.000
_cell.length_c   1.000
_cell.angle_alpha   90.00
_cell.angle_beta   90.00
_cell.angle_gamma   90.00
#
_symmetry.space_group_name_H-M   'P 1'
#
loop_
_entity.id
_entity.type
_entity.pdbx_description
1 polymer ?
#
loop_
_entity_poly.entity_id
_entity_poly.type
_entity_poly.pdbx_seq_one_letter_code
_entity_poly.pdbx_strand_id
1 'polypeptide(L)'
;MPEWRRFRKDNNIKSIPYKLERTYSDEWQGTPHFFGTEIFSYEEAKKFIKKFKIQSSRDYVKFTQTTDSVINLPGVPYRVYKNEGWINWKEYLGYQKRKSSRKEYASLHDAKKILYPLNLQSSKEYMNLLRDDVDFKKTYQLTTKPTRVYKDSGWKGFQDYLGYIRISKFVSYEDCKTYAIELGVKKSREWYENKKSRPKNIPSDPPNAYKNKGWKGWSDFLGKDDNQ
;
A
#
# COMPACT_ATOMS: atom_id res chain seq x y z
N MET A 1 -17.68 -32.83 31.64
CA MET A 1 -17.49 -32.30 33.01
C MET A 1 -16.99 -30.87 32.89
N PRO A 2 -17.58 -29.90 33.61
CA PRO A 2 -17.04 -28.54 33.71
C PRO A 2 -15.56 -28.57 34.12
N GLU A 3 -14.74 -27.64 33.59
CA GLU A 3 -13.29 -27.61 33.81
C GLU A 3 -12.91 -27.58 35.29
N TRP A 4 -13.67 -26.85 36.11
CA TRP A 4 -13.44 -26.78 37.55
C TRP A 4 -13.61 -28.13 38.27
N ARG A 5 -14.48 -29.03 37.78
CA ARG A 5 -14.66 -30.37 38.38
C ARG A 5 -13.46 -31.27 38.12
N ARG A 6 -12.82 -31.12 36.95
CA ARG A 6 -11.56 -31.81 36.62
C ARG A 6 -10.44 -31.26 37.50
N PHE A 7 -10.25 -29.93 37.51
CA PHE A 7 -9.24 -29.27 38.35
C PHE A 7 -9.36 -29.66 39.84
N ARG A 8 -10.59 -29.65 40.38
CA ARG A 8 -10.87 -30.09 41.76
C ARG A 8 -10.42 -31.53 42.01
N LYS A 9 -10.73 -32.45 41.08
CA LYS A 9 -10.38 -33.88 41.19
C LYS A 9 -8.87 -34.07 41.12
N ASP A 10 -8.23 -33.44 40.14
CA ASP A 10 -6.80 -33.58 39.86
C ASP A 10 -5.94 -32.99 41.00
N ASN A 11 -6.44 -31.95 41.68
CA ASN A 11 -5.77 -31.31 42.82
C ASN A 11 -6.30 -31.78 44.20
N ASN A 12 -7.16 -32.80 44.24
CA ASN A 12 -7.73 -33.37 45.47
C ASN A 12 -8.37 -32.32 46.42
N ILE A 13 -9.03 -31.31 45.86
CA ILE A 13 -9.63 -30.20 46.63
C ILE A 13 -10.97 -30.67 47.22
N LYS A 14 -11.01 -30.92 48.53
CA LYS A 14 -12.20 -31.40 49.25
C LYS A 14 -13.15 -30.28 49.70
N SER A 15 -12.65 -29.04 49.84
CA SER A 15 -13.40 -27.88 50.35
C SER A 15 -14.49 -27.38 49.40
N ILE A 16 -14.43 -27.72 48.12
CA ILE A 16 -15.43 -27.33 47.11
C ILE A 16 -16.42 -28.50 46.91
N PRO A 17 -17.72 -28.33 47.17
CA PRO A 17 -18.73 -29.37 46.93
C PRO A 17 -18.87 -29.75 45.45
N TYR A 18 -19.21 -31.02 45.14
CA TYR A 18 -19.45 -31.45 43.74
C TYR A 18 -20.74 -30.88 43.13
N LYS A 19 -21.74 -30.60 43.97
CA LYS A 19 -23.07 -30.08 43.58
C LYS A 19 -23.29 -28.69 44.19
N LEU A 20 -22.55 -27.71 43.68
CA LEU A 20 -22.57 -26.32 44.17
C LEU A 20 -23.99 -25.75 44.29
N GLU A 21 -24.79 -25.87 43.23
CA GLU A 21 -26.19 -25.42 43.19
C GLU A 21 -27.06 -26.00 44.31
N ARG A 22 -26.82 -27.25 44.72
CA ARG A 22 -27.57 -27.87 45.81
C ARG A 22 -27.03 -27.48 47.18
N THR A 23 -25.72 -27.29 47.30
CA THR A 23 -25.08 -26.95 48.59
C THR A 23 -25.28 -25.49 48.96
N TYR A 24 -25.36 -24.60 47.98
CA TYR A 24 -25.52 -23.15 48.17
C TYR A 24 -26.87 -22.67 47.65
N SER A 25 -27.93 -23.50 47.73
CA SER A 25 -29.22 -23.25 47.07
C SER A 25 -29.82 -21.88 47.36
N ASP A 26 -29.66 -21.41 48.59
CA ASP A 26 -30.32 -20.19 49.08
C ASP A 26 -29.68 -18.91 48.50
N GLU A 27 -28.42 -19.00 48.06
CA GLU A 27 -27.63 -17.88 47.51
C GLU A 27 -27.04 -18.20 46.12
N TRP A 28 -27.53 -19.26 45.45
CA TRP A 28 -26.93 -19.73 44.20
C TRP A 28 -27.27 -18.82 43.02
N GLN A 29 -26.26 -18.07 42.56
CA GLN A 29 -26.38 -17.19 41.39
C GLN A 29 -25.73 -17.78 40.13
N GLY A 30 -25.23 -19.02 40.22
CA GLY A 30 -24.61 -19.73 39.11
C GLY A 30 -23.11 -19.95 39.28
N THR A 31 -22.58 -20.82 38.42
CA THR A 31 -21.15 -21.19 38.46
C THR A 31 -20.20 -20.02 38.18
N PRO A 32 -20.47 -19.12 37.22
CA PRO A 32 -19.63 -17.95 37.00
C PRO A 32 -19.57 -17.02 38.22
N HIS A 33 -20.70 -16.76 38.88
CA HIS A 33 -20.76 -15.96 40.11
C HIS A 33 -19.90 -16.58 41.22
N PHE A 34 -20.08 -17.88 41.45
CA PHE A 34 -19.35 -18.63 42.48
C PHE A 34 -17.83 -18.61 42.29
N PHE A 35 -17.36 -18.62 41.03
CA PHE A 35 -15.93 -18.56 40.71
C PHE A 35 -15.43 -17.15 40.39
N GLY A 36 -16.29 -16.14 40.44
CA GLY A 36 -15.96 -14.76 40.05
C GLY A 36 -15.55 -14.59 38.59
N THR A 37 -15.98 -15.51 37.70
CA THR A 37 -15.66 -15.50 36.26
C THR A 37 -16.80 -14.89 35.43
N GLU A 38 -17.68 -14.12 36.05
CA GLU A 38 -18.72 -13.37 35.34
C GLU A 38 -18.08 -12.31 34.45
N ILE A 39 -18.53 -12.24 33.21
CA ILE A 39 -18.08 -11.20 32.28
C ILE A 39 -18.58 -9.86 32.84
N PHE A 40 -17.70 -8.86 32.89
CA PHE A 40 -18.07 -7.50 33.29
C PHE A 40 -19.22 -6.98 32.43
N SER A 41 -20.11 -6.19 33.02
CA SER A 41 -21.04 -5.38 32.24
C SER A 41 -20.29 -4.40 31.34
N TYR A 42 -20.96 -3.88 30.31
CA TYR A 42 -20.36 -2.89 29.40
C TYR A 42 -19.70 -1.71 30.14
N GLU A 43 -20.35 -1.14 31.15
CA GLU A 43 -19.85 0.02 31.91
C GLU A 43 -18.67 -0.34 32.83
N GLU A 44 -18.70 -1.50 33.47
CA GLU A 44 -17.58 -1.99 34.29
C GLU A 44 -16.34 -2.26 33.45
N ALA A 45 -16.52 -2.94 32.31
CA ALA A 45 -15.46 -3.21 31.36
C ALA A 45 -14.85 -1.91 30.82
N LYS A 46 -15.68 -0.96 30.40
CA LYS A 46 -15.27 0.36 29.92
C LYS A 46 -14.49 1.15 30.98
N LYS A 47 -14.95 1.14 32.25
CA LYS A 47 -14.26 1.78 33.37
C LYS A 47 -12.91 1.13 33.66
N PHE A 48 -12.85 -0.21 33.63
CA PHE A 48 -11.65 -0.98 33.88
C PHE A 48 -10.58 -0.77 32.81
N ILE A 49 -10.93 -0.88 31.52
CA ILE A 49 -9.94 -0.83 30.43
C ILE A 49 -9.36 0.57 30.19
N LYS A 50 -10.05 1.62 30.64
CA LYS A 50 -9.58 3.01 30.56
C LYS A 50 -8.22 3.22 31.23
N LYS A 51 -7.90 2.48 32.30
CA LYS A 51 -6.62 2.61 33.03
C LYS A 51 -5.41 2.18 32.21
N PHE A 52 -5.60 1.30 31.23
CA PHE A 52 -4.52 0.74 30.40
C PHE A 52 -4.23 1.56 29.13
N LYS A 53 -5.00 2.64 28.88
CA LYS A 53 -4.79 3.56 27.74
C LYS A 53 -4.67 2.86 26.38
N ILE A 54 -5.44 1.78 26.18
CA ILE A 54 -5.46 0.98 24.95
C ILE A 54 -6.00 1.83 23.79
N GLN A 55 -5.29 1.87 22.66
CA GLN A 55 -5.60 2.80 21.55
C GLN A 55 -6.18 2.13 20.30
N SER A 56 -6.27 0.81 20.27
CA SER A 56 -6.81 0.08 19.13
C SER A 56 -7.41 -1.26 19.52
N SER A 57 -8.27 -1.80 18.65
CA SER A 57 -8.83 -3.14 18.81
C SER A 57 -7.75 -4.23 18.80
N ARG A 58 -6.64 -4.02 18.06
CA ARG A 58 -5.51 -4.97 18.06
C ARG A 58 -4.79 -4.98 19.39
N ASP A 59 -4.57 -3.80 19.97
CA ASP A 59 -3.92 -3.68 21.28
C ASP A 59 -4.82 -4.25 22.38
N TYR A 60 -6.14 -4.11 22.24
CA TYR A 60 -7.11 -4.76 23.12
C TYR A 60 -7.00 -6.28 23.07
N VAL A 61 -6.95 -6.88 21.88
CA VAL A 61 -6.81 -8.35 21.76
C VAL A 61 -5.49 -8.83 22.39
N LYS A 62 -4.39 -8.11 22.17
CA LYS A 62 -3.12 -8.42 22.84
C LYS A 62 -3.24 -8.30 24.37
N PHE A 63 -3.89 -7.24 24.84
CA PHE A 63 -4.15 -7.04 26.26
C PHE A 63 -4.96 -8.19 26.86
N THR A 64 -6.00 -8.70 26.18
CA THR A 64 -6.79 -9.83 26.68
C THR A 64 -6.01 -11.15 26.81
N GLN A 65 -4.79 -11.21 26.29
CA GLN A 65 -3.90 -12.36 26.39
C GLN A 65 -2.84 -12.20 27.49
N THR A 66 -2.76 -11.05 28.17
CA THR A 66 -1.82 -10.82 29.26
C THR A 66 -2.40 -11.25 30.60
N THR A 67 -1.53 -11.45 31.60
CA THR A 67 -1.92 -11.71 32.99
C THR A 67 -2.64 -10.53 33.64
N ASP A 68 -2.49 -9.33 33.09
CA ASP A 68 -3.15 -8.10 33.57
C ASP A 68 -4.61 -7.98 33.11
N SER A 69 -5.00 -8.76 32.09
CA SER A 69 -6.40 -8.89 31.74
C SER A 69 -7.09 -9.76 32.77
N VAL A 70 -8.08 -9.18 33.46
CA VAL A 70 -8.99 -9.96 34.30
C VAL A 70 -9.75 -10.92 33.38
N ILE A 71 -9.97 -12.15 33.84
CA ILE A 71 -10.72 -13.22 33.13
C ILE A 71 -12.11 -12.75 32.67
N ASN A 72 -12.60 -11.67 33.28
CA ASN A 72 -13.96 -11.13 33.14
C ASN A 72 -14.12 -10.16 31.96
N LEU A 73 -13.08 -9.96 31.13
CA LEU A 73 -13.19 -9.18 29.91
C LEU A 73 -13.51 -10.07 28.70
N PRO A 74 -14.48 -9.70 27.85
CA PRO A 74 -14.82 -10.50 26.69
C PRO A 74 -13.77 -10.35 25.59
N GLY A 75 -13.29 -11.47 25.02
CA GLY A 75 -12.37 -11.42 23.87
C GLY A 75 -12.96 -10.75 22.63
N VAL A 76 -14.29 -10.74 22.50
CA VAL A 76 -15.01 -10.09 21.38
C VAL A 76 -16.12 -9.16 21.92
N PRO A 77 -15.77 -7.96 22.44
CA PRO A 77 -16.71 -7.09 23.17
C PRO A 77 -17.95 -6.70 22.38
N TYR A 78 -17.83 -6.42 21.09
CA TYR A 78 -18.96 -5.98 20.25
C TYR A 78 -20.05 -7.04 20.09
N ARG A 79 -19.73 -8.33 20.30
CA ARG A 79 -20.71 -9.42 20.25
C ARG A 79 -21.45 -9.55 21.58
N VAL A 80 -20.70 -9.45 22.68
CA VAL A 80 -21.24 -9.58 24.04
C VAL A 80 -22.10 -8.36 24.37
N TYR A 81 -21.55 -7.17 24.21
CA TYR A 81 -22.24 -5.92 24.56
C TYR A 81 -23.17 -5.38 23.48
N LYS A 82 -23.48 -6.17 22.44
CA LYS A 82 -24.30 -5.74 21.30
C LYS A 82 -25.63 -5.15 21.75
N ASN A 83 -26.26 -5.78 22.75
CA ASN A 83 -27.55 -5.36 23.30
C ASN A 83 -27.40 -4.56 24.62
N GLU A 84 -26.18 -4.34 25.09
CA GLU A 84 -25.86 -3.62 26.34
C GLU A 84 -25.33 -2.19 26.09
N GLY A 85 -25.50 -1.66 24.87
CA GLY A 85 -25.09 -0.30 24.52
C GLY A 85 -23.71 -0.19 23.86
N TRP A 86 -23.21 -1.26 23.23
CA TRP A 86 -22.03 -1.15 22.38
C TRP A 86 -22.24 -0.17 21.22
N ILE A 87 -21.39 0.86 21.15
CA ILE A 87 -21.40 1.83 20.05
C ILE A 87 -20.26 1.52 19.08
N ASN A 88 -19.02 1.66 19.54
CA ASN A 88 -17.82 1.40 18.75
C ASN A 88 -16.58 1.31 19.67
N TRP A 89 -15.44 0.94 19.08
CA TRP A 89 -14.16 0.83 19.79
C TRP A 89 -13.68 2.14 20.42
N LYS A 90 -14.01 3.29 19.83
CA LYS A 90 -13.61 4.60 20.36
C LYS A 90 -14.34 4.88 21.68
N GLU A 91 -15.65 4.63 21.72
CA GLU A 91 -16.46 4.82 22.93
C GLU A 91 -16.12 3.80 24.02
N TYR A 92 -15.84 2.56 23.64
CA TYR A 92 -15.47 1.51 24.57
C TYR A 92 -14.07 1.72 25.18
N LEU A 93 -13.06 2.04 24.37
CA LEU A 93 -11.67 2.21 24.82
C LEU A 93 -11.35 3.63 25.29
N GLY A 94 -12.17 4.62 24.93
CA GLY A 94 -12.01 6.02 25.33
C GLY A 94 -10.81 6.74 24.71
N TYR A 95 -10.23 6.21 23.61
CA TYR A 95 -9.10 6.88 22.94
C TYR A 95 -9.57 8.00 22.01
N GLN A 96 -8.81 9.08 21.94
CA GLN A 96 -8.98 10.09 20.90
C GLN A 96 -8.27 9.62 19.63
N LYS A 97 -9.01 9.54 18.52
CA LYS A 97 -8.42 9.25 17.20
C LYS A 97 -7.40 10.36 16.90
N ARG A 98 -6.11 10.02 16.80
CA ARG A 98 -5.11 10.97 16.29
C ARG A 98 -5.65 11.57 14.99
N LYS A 99 -5.60 12.90 14.83
CA LYS A 99 -5.97 13.58 13.58
C LYS A 99 -5.31 12.80 12.44
N SER A 100 -6.12 12.27 11.52
CA SER A 100 -5.58 11.69 10.31
C SER A 100 -4.85 12.82 9.60
N SER A 101 -3.51 12.75 9.56
CA SER A 101 -2.74 13.56 8.63
C SER A 101 -3.04 13.02 7.25
N ARG A 102 -4.21 13.39 6.69
CA ARG A 102 -4.37 13.34 5.25
C ARG A 102 -3.22 14.20 4.73
N LYS A 103 -2.21 13.56 4.15
CA LYS A 103 -1.12 14.29 3.51
C LYS A 103 -1.77 15.09 2.41
N GLU A 104 -1.78 16.40 2.60
CA GLU A 104 -2.12 17.34 1.55
C GLU A 104 -0.98 17.27 0.53
N TYR A 105 -1.32 16.94 -0.71
CA TYR A 105 -0.40 16.90 -1.83
C TYR A 105 -0.68 18.13 -2.70
N ALA A 106 0.34 18.61 -3.41
CA ALA A 106 0.16 19.69 -4.38
C ALA A 106 -0.93 19.31 -5.41
N SER A 107 -1.60 20.32 -5.98
CA SER A 107 -2.57 20.06 -7.06
C SER A 107 -1.87 19.46 -8.29
N LEU A 108 -2.61 18.76 -9.15
CA LEU A 108 -2.04 18.20 -10.39
C LEU A 108 -1.38 19.29 -11.26
N HIS A 109 -1.99 20.48 -11.29
CA HIS A 109 -1.49 21.63 -12.05
C HIS A 109 -0.18 22.18 -11.49
N ASP A 110 -0.11 22.37 -10.17
CA ASP A 110 1.10 22.89 -9.52
C ASP A 110 2.24 21.89 -9.59
N ALA A 111 1.94 20.60 -9.40
CA ALA A 111 2.91 19.53 -9.58
C ALA A 111 3.51 19.53 -11.00
N LYS A 112 2.70 19.70 -12.04
CA LYS A 112 3.20 19.83 -13.43
C LYS A 112 4.12 21.03 -13.61
N LYS A 113 3.74 22.20 -13.10
CA LYS A 113 4.58 23.42 -13.18
C LYS A 113 5.96 23.22 -12.56
N ILE A 114 6.03 22.49 -11.45
CA ILE A 114 7.29 22.18 -10.76
C ILE A 114 8.11 21.16 -11.55
N LEU A 115 7.47 20.18 -12.19
CA LEU A 115 8.15 19.04 -12.82
C LEU A 115 8.60 19.29 -14.26
N TYR A 116 7.92 20.15 -15.02
CA TYR A 116 8.28 20.43 -16.42
C TYR A 116 9.71 20.98 -16.59
N PRO A 117 10.18 21.96 -15.78
CA PRO A 117 11.54 22.47 -15.88
C PRO A 117 12.63 21.43 -15.60
N LEU A 118 12.29 20.34 -14.89
CA LEU A 118 13.23 19.27 -14.55
C LEU A 118 13.48 18.29 -15.70
N ASN A 119 12.69 18.38 -16.78
CA ASN A 119 12.85 17.60 -18.01
C ASN A 119 13.01 16.07 -17.78
N LEU A 120 12.28 15.53 -16.80
CA LEU A 120 12.32 14.10 -16.44
C LEU A 120 11.73 13.25 -17.57
N GLN A 121 12.47 12.26 -18.05
CA GLN A 121 12.12 11.48 -19.24
C GLN A 121 11.44 10.15 -18.92
N SER A 122 11.28 9.83 -17.64
CA SER A 122 10.68 8.57 -17.22
C SER A 122 10.09 8.63 -15.82
N SER A 123 9.12 7.75 -15.56
CA SER A 123 8.60 7.54 -14.21
C SER A 123 9.67 7.07 -13.23
N LYS A 124 10.70 6.37 -13.71
CA LYS A 124 11.84 5.90 -12.90
C LYS A 124 12.69 7.07 -12.40
N GLU A 125 13.04 8.00 -13.29
CA GLU A 125 13.75 9.23 -12.92
C GLU A 125 12.97 10.04 -11.87
N TYR A 126 11.67 10.23 -12.09
CA TYR A 126 10.81 10.90 -11.11
C TYR A 126 10.78 10.20 -9.74
N MET A 127 10.62 8.88 -9.73
CA MET A 127 10.59 8.13 -8.47
C MET A 127 11.93 8.13 -7.74
N ASN A 128 13.04 8.13 -8.47
CA ASN A 128 14.39 8.23 -7.91
C ASN A 128 14.61 9.64 -7.31
N LEU A 129 14.26 10.71 -8.05
CA LEU A 129 14.33 12.09 -7.54
C LEU A 129 13.64 12.22 -6.18
N LEU A 130 12.39 11.74 -6.05
CA LEU A 130 11.65 11.84 -4.80
C LEU A 130 12.11 10.88 -3.70
N ARG A 131 12.93 9.87 -4.04
CA ARG A 131 13.51 8.93 -3.08
C ARG A 131 14.82 9.49 -2.52
N ASP A 132 15.63 10.05 -3.40
CA ASP A 132 16.96 10.56 -3.11
C ASP A 132 16.87 11.95 -2.45
N ASP A 133 15.95 12.80 -2.93
CA ASP A 133 15.68 14.13 -2.37
C ASP A 133 14.35 14.16 -1.60
N VAL A 134 14.45 13.79 -0.32
CA VAL A 134 13.31 13.75 0.61
C VAL A 134 12.79 15.15 0.91
N ASP A 135 13.65 16.16 0.89
CA ASP A 135 13.28 17.53 1.22
C ASP A 135 12.57 18.19 0.04
N PHE A 136 13.04 18.03 -1.20
CA PHE A 136 12.32 18.41 -2.41
C PHE A 136 10.91 17.83 -2.42
N LYS A 137 10.78 16.53 -2.12
CA LYS A 137 9.48 15.86 -2.02
C LYS A 137 8.56 16.50 -0.98
N LYS A 138 9.08 16.85 0.20
CA LYS A 138 8.28 17.49 1.28
C LYS A 138 7.92 18.93 0.93
N THR A 139 8.90 19.72 0.50
CA THR A 139 8.75 21.14 0.15
C THR A 139 7.66 21.34 -0.89
N TYR A 140 7.68 20.54 -1.94
CA TYR A 140 6.69 20.61 -3.01
C TYR A 140 5.49 19.68 -2.82
N GLN A 141 5.39 19.02 -1.66
CA GLN A 141 4.29 18.12 -1.30
C GLN A 141 3.97 17.10 -2.40
N LEU A 142 5.02 16.50 -2.96
CA LEU A 142 4.92 15.52 -4.04
C LEU A 142 4.84 14.08 -3.49
N THR A 143 4.32 13.17 -4.32
CA THR A 143 4.12 11.77 -3.95
C THR A 143 4.87 10.83 -4.88
N THR A 144 5.39 9.71 -4.36
CA THR A 144 5.93 8.64 -5.21
C THR A 144 4.83 7.82 -5.90
N LYS A 145 3.55 8.09 -5.62
CA LYS A 145 2.39 7.40 -6.18
C LYS A 145 1.37 8.39 -6.78
N PRO A 146 1.76 9.23 -7.76
CA PRO A 146 0.91 10.29 -8.30
C PRO A 146 -0.34 9.74 -9.00
N THR A 147 -0.25 8.54 -9.58
CA THR A 147 -1.38 7.82 -10.20
C THR A 147 -2.55 7.61 -9.25
N ARG A 148 -2.30 7.44 -7.94
CA ARG A 148 -3.37 7.26 -6.92
C ARG A 148 -3.91 8.58 -6.43
N VAL A 149 -3.05 9.58 -6.28
CA VAL A 149 -3.41 10.90 -5.73
C VAL A 149 -4.25 11.67 -6.74
N TYR A 150 -3.89 11.62 -8.02
CA TYR A 150 -4.55 12.40 -9.07
C TYR A 150 -5.53 11.60 -9.92
N LYS A 151 -5.88 10.38 -9.50
CA LYS A 151 -6.76 9.46 -10.26
C LYS A 151 -8.05 10.16 -10.69
N ASP A 152 -8.67 10.87 -9.75
CA ASP A 152 -9.95 11.55 -9.95
C ASP A 152 -9.76 13.04 -10.29
N SER A 153 -8.52 13.49 -10.49
CA SER A 153 -8.13 14.88 -10.80
C SER A 153 -7.64 15.04 -12.24
N GLY A 154 -8.00 14.12 -13.14
CA GLY A 154 -7.65 14.20 -14.56
C GLY A 154 -6.26 13.66 -14.91
N TRP A 155 -5.76 12.66 -14.17
CA TRP A 155 -4.49 11.99 -14.48
C TRP A 155 -4.49 11.33 -15.87
N LYS A 156 -3.61 11.78 -16.78
CA LYS A 156 -3.46 11.23 -18.14
C LYS A 156 -2.21 10.36 -18.34
N GLY A 157 -1.47 10.09 -17.27
CA GLY A 157 -0.22 9.32 -17.32
C GLY A 157 1.02 10.18 -17.07
N PHE A 158 2.17 9.49 -17.00
CA PHE A 158 3.44 10.14 -16.69
C PHE A 158 3.93 11.08 -17.78
N GLN A 159 3.55 10.85 -19.03
CA GLN A 159 3.90 11.69 -20.17
C GLN A 159 3.33 13.11 -20.01
N ASP A 160 2.03 13.20 -19.73
CA ASP A 160 1.34 14.46 -19.45
C ASP A 160 1.77 15.07 -18.10
N TYR A 161 2.07 14.24 -17.11
CA TYR A 161 2.46 14.73 -15.78
C TYR A 161 3.88 15.30 -15.70
N LEU A 162 4.83 14.72 -16.44
CA LEU A 162 6.24 15.14 -16.46
C LEU A 162 6.57 15.98 -17.69
N GLY A 163 5.66 16.06 -18.67
CA GLY A 163 5.85 16.87 -19.89
C GLY A 163 6.77 16.23 -20.94
N TYR A 164 7.16 14.95 -20.79
CA TYR A 164 7.98 14.26 -21.78
C TYR A 164 7.13 13.48 -22.78
N ILE A 165 7.57 13.49 -24.03
CA ILE A 165 7.03 12.63 -25.08
C ILE A 165 7.74 11.29 -24.98
N ARG A 166 6.99 10.23 -24.65
CA ARG A 166 7.51 8.87 -24.82
C ARG A 166 7.60 8.63 -26.32
N ILE A 167 8.82 8.55 -26.84
CA ILE A 167 9.10 8.11 -28.20
C ILE A 167 8.70 6.63 -28.29
N SER A 168 7.41 6.41 -28.52
CA SER A 168 6.79 5.08 -28.62
C SER A 168 6.72 4.61 -30.07
N LYS A 169 6.92 5.53 -31.02
CA LYS A 169 7.02 5.26 -32.44
C LYS A 169 8.33 5.86 -32.93
N PHE A 170 9.16 5.02 -33.53
CA PHE A 170 10.23 5.49 -34.41
C PHE A 170 9.62 6.26 -35.58
N VAL A 171 10.42 7.12 -36.22
CA VAL A 171 10.03 7.77 -37.48
C VAL A 171 9.65 6.74 -38.54
N SER A 172 9.06 7.17 -39.66
CA SER A 172 8.72 6.22 -40.73
C SER A 172 9.97 5.56 -41.30
N TYR A 173 9.80 4.43 -41.99
CA TYR A 173 10.90 3.76 -42.67
C TYR A 173 11.62 4.72 -43.65
N GLU A 174 10.85 5.49 -44.42
CA GLU A 174 11.36 6.45 -45.40
C GLU A 174 12.14 7.60 -44.72
N ASP A 175 11.61 8.19 -43.65
CA ASP A 175 12.33 9.25 -42.93
C ASP A 175 13.63 8.73 -42.32
N CYS A 176 13.62 7.50 -41.81
CA CYS A 176 14.80 6.86 -41.23
C CYS A 176 15.86 6.54 -42.30
N LYS A 177 15.42 6.15 -43.50
CA LYS A 177 16.27 5.90 -44.67
C LYS A 177 16.90 7.21 -45.16
N THR A 178 16.12 8.27 -45.32
CA THR A 178 16.62 9.61 -45.68
C THR A 178 17.67 10.08 -44.68
N TYR A 179 17.39 9.96 -43.37
CA TYR A 179 18.36 10.29 -42.32
C TYR A 179 19.65 9.47 -42.43
N ALA A 180 19.58 8.17 -42.72
CA ALA A 180 20.76 7.31 -42.89
C ALA A 180 21.62 7.72 -44.09
N ILE A 181 20.97 8.11 -45.20
CA ILE A 181 21.62 8.60 -46.43
C ILE A 181 22.27 9.97 -46.18
N GLU A 182 21.55 10.92 -45.57
CA GLU A 182 22.07 12.25 -45.22
C GLU A 182 23.25 12.19 -44.25
N LEU A 183 23.22 11.22 -43.32
CA LEU A 183 24.31 10.96 -42.39
C LEU A 183 25.54 10.32 -43.07
N GLY A 184 25.43 9.93 -44.34
CA GLY A 184 26.52 9.35 -45.13
C GLY A 184 26.91 7.94 -44.69
N VAL A 185 26.01 7.19 -44.05
CA VAL A 185 26.28 5.84 -43.56
C VAL A 185 26.32 4.87 -44.74
N LYS A 186 27.46 4.20 -44.95
CA LYS A 186 27.67 3.29 -46.08
C LYS A 186 27.60 1.82 -45.68
N LYS A 187 27.75 1.49 -44.40
CA LYS A 187 27.72 0.10 -43.92
C LYS A 187 26.85 -0.05 -42.69
N SER A 188 26.19 -1.19 -42.55
CA SER A 188 25.39 -1.52 -41.36
C SER A 188 26.19 -1.40 -40.07
N ARG A 189 27.48 -1.73 -40.10
CA ARG A 189 28.41 -1.56 -38.97
C ARG A 189 28.52 -0.10 -38.52
N GLU A 190 28.69 0.83 -39.45
CA GLU A 190 28.78 2.27 -39.17
C GLU A 190 27.48 2.78 -38.53
N TRP A 191 26.33 2.27 -38.98
CA TRP A 191 25.06 2.53 -38.30
C TRP A 191 25.12 2.07 -36.84
N TYR A 192 25.50 0.84 -36.56
CA TYR A 192 25.54 0.33 -35.19
C TYR A 192 26.60 1.00 -34.30
N GLU A 193 27.67 1.54 -34.88
CA GLU A 193 28.71 2.29 -34.15
C GLU A 193 28.22 3.70 -33.76
N ASN A 194 27.35 4.32 -34.57
CA ASN A 194 26.73 5.62 -34.27
C ASN A 194 25.57 5.52 -33.25
N LYS A 195 25.85 4.96 -32.06
CA LYS A 195 24.85 4.85 -30.98
C LYS A 195 24.64 6.15 -30.21
N LYS A 196 25.68 6.98 -30.05
CA LYS A 196 25.65 8.17 -29.17
C LYS A 196 25.11 9.42 -29.85
N SER A 197 25.29 9.57 -31.16
CA SER A 197 24.88 10.77 -31.90
C SER A 197 23.53 10.62 -32.62
N ARG A 198 22.89 9.45 -32.47
CA ARG A 198 21.59 9.15 -33.07
C ARG A 198 20.44 9.80 -32.27
N PRO A 199 19.52 10.54 -32.93
CA PRO A 199 18.30 11.02 -32.30
C PRO A 199 17.47 9.89 -31.69
N LYS A 200 16.84 10.13 -30.54
CA LYS A 200 16.11 9.09 -29.79
C LYS A 200 14.92 8.46 -30.56
N ASN A 201 14.42 9.13 -31.60
CA ASN A 201 13.34 8.68 -32.48
C ASN A 201 13.81 7.90 -33.73
N ILE A 202 15.13 7.74 -33.89
CA ILE A 202 15.73 6.86 -34.90
C ILE A 202 16.06 5.52 -34.22
N PRO A 203 15.64 4.38 -34.78
CA PRO A 203 15.90 3.08 -34.18
C PRO A 203 17.38 2.71 -34.25
N SER A 204 17.88 2.14 -33.15
CA SER A 204 19.22 1.53 -33.13
C SER A 204 19.29 0.25 -33.96
N ASP A 205 18.14 -0.40 -34.17
CA ASP A 205 18.00 -1.63 -34.94
C ASP A 205 16.85 -1.51 -35.96
N PRO A 206 17.11 -0.84 -37.10
CA PRO A 206 16.12 -0.66 -38.17
C PRO A 206 15.49 -1.97 -38.68
N PRO A 207 16.25 -3.08 -38.89
CA PRO A 207 15.64 -4.36 -39.28
C PRO A 207 14.50 -4.80 -38.36
N ASN A 208 14.69 -4.70 -37.04
CA ASN A 208 13.64 -5.07 -36.08
C ASN A 208 12.55 -4.02 -35.96
N ALA A 209 12.90 -2.72 -36.00
CA ALA A 209 11.94 -1.63 -35.91
C ALA A 209 10.96 -1.60 -37.11
N TYR A 210 11.42 -2.03 -38.28
CA TYR A 210 10.68 -1.94 -39.54
C TYR A 210 10.38 -3.29 -40.21
N LYS A 211 10.57 -4.43 -39.52
CA LYS A 211 10.36 -5.79 -40.05
C LYS A 211 9.04 -5.98 -40.82
N ASN A 212 7.95 -5.37 -40.33
CA ASN A 212 6.62 -5.41 -40.96
C ASN A 212 6.16 -4.00 -41.39
N LYS A 213 7.09 -3.08 -41.65
CA LYS A 213 6.83 -1.68 -41.97
C LYS A 213 7.67 -1.18 -43.16
N GLY A 214 7.98 -2.08 -44.10
CA GLY A 214 8.70 -1.72 -45.34
C GLY A 214 10.20 -1.98 -45.33
N TRP A 215 10.75 -2.70 -44.36
CA TRP A 215 12.16 -3.10 -44.39
C TRP A 215 12.46 -4.04 -45.56
N LYS A 216 13.33 -3.62 -46.49
CA LYS A 216 13.77 -4.44 -47.65
C LYS A 216 15.23 -4.91 -47.57
N GLY A 217 15.93 -4.57 -46.50
CA GLY A 217 17.35 -4.91 -46.31
C GLY A 217 18.25 -3.70 -46.24
N TRP A 218 19.53 -3.95 -45.95
CA TRP A 218 20.53 -2.90 -45.76
C TRP A 218 20.91 -2.18 -47.06
N SER A 219 20.86 -2.86 -48.21
CA SER A 219 21.14 -2.22 -49.51
C SER A 219 20.13 -1.11 -49.79
N ASP A 220 18.83 -1.43 -49.72
CA ASP A 220 17.75 -0.44 -49.89
C ASP A 220 17.78 0.66 -48.83
N PHE A 221 17.99 0.31 -47.56
CA PHE A 221 17.99 1.27 -46.45
C PHE A 221 19.15 2.28 -46.48
N LEU A 222 20.29 1.90 -47.06
CA LEU A 222 21.46 2.77 -47.19
C LEU A 222 21.60 3.39 -48.58
N GLY A 223 20.63 3.19 -49.47
CA GLY A 223 20.64 3.73 -50.83
C GLY A 223 21.74 3.14 -51.72
N LYS A 224 22.08 1.87 -51.54
CA LYS A 224 22.97 1.15 -52.44
C LYS A 224 22.15 0.53 -53.56
N ASP A 225 22.38 0.96 -54.78
CA ASP A 225 21.92 0.23 -55.97
C ASP A 225 22.75 -1.05 -56.10
N ASP A 226 22.10 -2.16 -56.45
CA ASP A 226 22.73 -3.50 -56.62
C ASP A 226 23.70 -3.60 -57.82
N ASN A 227 24.21 -2.46 -58.33
CA ASN A 227 25.14 -2.37 -59.46
C ASN A 227 26.34 -1.48 -59.12
N GLN A 228 27.27 -1.98 -58.31
CA GLN A 228 28.70 -1.58 -58.32
C GLN A 228 29.57 -2.55 -57.53
#